data_AF-A0A5C4RPS5-F1
#
_entry.id   AF-A0A5C4RPS5-F1
#
_cell.length_a   1.000
_cell.length_b   1.000
_cell.length_c   1.000
_cell.angle_alpha   90.00
_cell.angle_beta   90.00
_cell.angle_gamma   90.00
#
_symmetry.space_group_name_H-M   'P 1'
#
loop_
_entity.id
_entity.type
_entity.pdbx_description
1 polymer ?
#
loop_
_entity_poly.entity_id
_entity_poly.type
_entity_poly.pdbx_seq_one_letter_code
_entity_poly.pdbx_strand_id
1 'polypeptide(L)'
;AGVLVKQGQLIPASEESFNHTARVCRVGPDGKTYIALGQPYNVPPAEKMDLYKKTGIGGIIRIDADGKNREVYATGIRNSV
;
A
#
# COMPACT_ATOMS: atom_id res chain seq x y z
N ALA A 1 7.23 -12.07 -16.64
CA ALA A 1 6.75 -11.37 -15.43
C ALA A 1 5.31 -10.91 -15.66
N GLY A 2 4.42 -11.09 -14.69
CA GLY A 2 3.01 -10.67 -14.78
C GLY A 2 2.75 -9.35 -14.05
N VAL A 3 1.57 -8.76 -14.28
CA VAL A 3 1.11 -7.56 -13.55
C VAL A 3 0.41 -8.01 -12.27
N LEU A 4 0.94 -7.63 -11.11
CA LEU A 4 0.33 -7.96 -9.81
C LEU A 4 -0.89 -7.08 -9.50
N VAL A 5 -0.76 -5.77 -9.72
CA VAL A 5 -1.83 -4.79 -9.53
C VAL A 5 -1.82 -3.84 -10.72
N LYS A 6 -2.97 -3.60 -11.34
CA LYS A 6 -3.08 -2.67 -12.46
C LYS A 6 -2.78 -1.24 -12.01
N GLN A 7 -2.31 -0.40 -12.93
CA GLN A 7 -2.11 1.02 -12.68
C GLN A 7 -3.42 1.67 -12.17
N GLY A 8 -3.31 2.54 -11.17
CA GLY A 8 -4.45 3.17 -10.51
C GLY A 8 -5.27 2.28 -9.55
N GLN A 9 -4.91 1.00 -9.39
CA GLN A 9 -5.60 0.09 -8.46
C GLN A 9 -4.82 -0.17 -7.16
N LEU A 10 -3.52 0.14 -7.14
CA LEU A 10 -2.70 0.00 -5.93
C LEU A 10 -3.00 1.13 -4.94
N ILE A 11 -2.89 2.37 -5.40
CA ILE A 11 -3.33 3.58 -4.70
C ILE A 11 -4.36 4.30 -5.58
N PRO A 12 -5.37 4.96 -4.98
CA PRO A 12 -6.30 5.80 -5.74
C PRO A 12 -5.55 6.96 -6.41
N ALA A 13 -5.99 7.36 -7.60
CA ALA A 13 -5.41 8.50 -8.34
C ALA A 13 -5.44 9.81 -7.52
N SER A 14 -6.46 10.01 -6.70
CA SER A 14 -6.58 11.18 -5.80
C SER A 14 -5.53 11.22 -4.69
N GLU A 15 -4.83 10.11 -4.44
CA GLU A 15 -3.79 9.98 -3.42
C GLU A 15 -2.39 9.77 -4.04
N GLU A 16 -2.26 9.89 -5.37
CA GLU A 16 -0.95 9.96 -6.01
C GLU A 16 -0.22 11.22 -5.55
N SER A 17 1.05 11.06 -5.16
CA SER A 17 1.86 12.16 -4.65
C SER A 17 3.34 11.90 -4.89
N PHE A 18 4.16 12.93 -4.67
CA PHE A 18 5.62 12.85 -4.73
C PHE A 18 6.27 12.48 -3.38
N ASN A 19 5.49 12.40 -2.30
CA ASN A 19 6.00 12.16 -0.94
C ASN A 19 5.90 10.69 -0.55
N HIS A 20 6.91 10.21 0.17
CA HIS A 20 6.93 8.88 0.80
C HIS A 20 6.60 7.73 -0.17
N THR A 21 7.18 7.80 -1.37
CA THR A 21 6.83 6.95 -2.52
C THR A 21 7.60 5.64 -2.59
N ALA A 22 8.55 5.40 -1.69
CA ALA A 22 9.28 4.14 -1.62
C ALA A 22 8.30 2.97 -1.34
N ARG A 23 8.49 1.87 -2.07
CA ARG A 23 7.66 0.67 -1.95
C ARG A 23 8.56 -0.55 -1.86
N VAL A 24 8.79 -1.02 -0.64
CA VAL A 24 9.37 -2.34 -0.46
C VAL A 24 8.33 -3.37 -0.88
N CYS A 25 8.67 -4.16 -1.89
CA CYS A 25 7.86 -5.26 -2.41
C CYS A 25 8.61 -6.57 -2.18
N ARG A 26 8.00 -7.52 -1.46
CA ARG A 26 8.63 -8.82 -1.19
C ARG A 26 7.62 -9.96 -1.28
N VAL A 27 8.03 -11.04 -1.94
CA VAL A 27 7.31 -12.31 -1.89
C VAL A 27 7.69 -13.03 -0.60
N GLY A 28 6.68 -13.33 0.23
CA GLY A 28 6.85 -14.06 1.48
C GLY A 28 6.99 -15.57 1.26
N PRO A 29 7.37 -16.33 2.30
CA PRO A 29 7.41 -17.79 2.25
C PRO A 29 6.01 -18.43 2.09
N ASP A 30 4.95 -17.66 2.35
CA ASP A 30 3.55 -18.03 2.09
C ASP A 30 3.11 -17.82 0.64
N GLY A 31 4.03 -17.39 -0.25
CA GLY A 31 3.76 -17.14 -1.66
C GLY A 31 2.99 -15.84 -1.94
N LYS A 32 2.69 -15.04 -0.91
CA LYS A 32 1.98 -13.75 -1.06
C LYS A 32 2.96 -12.61 -1.23
N THR A 33 2.54 -11.56 -1.92
CA THR A 33 3.33 -10.33 -2.06
C THR A 33 2.94 -9.32 -1.01
N TYR A 34 3.95 -8.82 -0.28
CA TYR A 34 3.83 -7.77 0.72
C TYR A 34 4.36 -6.47 0.14
N ILE A 35 3.58 -5.40 0.25
CA ILE A 35 3.91 -4.09 -0.31
C ILE A 35 3.77 -3.03 0.78
N ALA A 36 4.86 -2.33 1.10
CA ALA A 36 4.81 -1.15 1.94
C ALA A 36 4.22 0.04 1.17
N LEU A 37 3.19 0.66 1.74
CA LEU A 37 2.55 1.86 1.20
C LEU A 37 2.75 3.01 2.18
N GLY A 38 3.69 3.91 1.89
CA GLY A 38 3.82 5.17 2.61
C GLY A 38 2.56 6.03 2.47
N GLN A 39 2.27 6.85 3.49
CA GLN A 39 1.23 7.88 3.41
C GLN A 39 1.87 9.24 3.04
N PRO A 40 1.18 10.13 2.34
CA PRO A 40 1.82 11.28 1.67
C PRO A 40 2.11 12.50 2.57
N TYR A 41 1.74 12.46 3.85
CA TYR A 41 1.88 13.59 4.78
C TYR A 41 2.90 13.29 5.89
N ASN A 42 3.32 14.28 6.69
CA ASN A 42 4.00 13.97 7.96
C ASN A 42 3.00 13.70 9.08
N VAL A 43 1.84 14.37 9.00
CA VAL A 43 0.66 14.16 9.83
C VAL A 43 -0.53 14.04 8.87
N PRO A 44 -1.19 12.88 8.76
CA PRO A 44 -2.31 12.69 7.83
C PRO A 44 -3.56 13.48 8.28
N PRO A 45 -4.30 14.11 7.36
CA PRO A 45 -5.58 14.75 7.68
C PRO A 45 -6.61 13.73 8.18
N ALA A 46 -7.45 14.14 9.14
CA ALA A 46 -8.42 13.26 9.78
C ALA A 46 -9.42 12.68 8.77
N GLU A 47 -9.86 13.49 7.81
CA GLU A 47 -10.80 13.12 6.74
C GLU A 47 -10.26 12.05 5.78
N LYS A 48 -8.94 11.86 5.73
CA LYS A 48 -8.30 10.82 4.89
C LYS A 48 -8.06 9.51 5.62
N MET A 49 -8.18 9.48 6.94
CA MET A 49 -7.80 8.32 7.75
C MET A 49 -8.61 7.07 7.40
N ASP A 50 -9.90 7.20 7.11
CA ASP A 50 -10.73 6.04 6.76
C ASP A 50 -10.41 5.51 5.36
N LEU A 51 -10.11 6.39 4.39
CA LEU A 51 -9.60 6.00 3.09
C LEU A 51 -8.29 5.24 3.23
N TYR A 52 -7.37 5.74 4.06
CA TYR A 52 -6.06 5.14 4.27
C TYR A 52 -6.15 3.79 4.98
N LYS A 53 -6.99 3.66 6.00
CA LYS A 53 -7.28 2.36 6.63
C LYS A 53 -7.86 1.36 5.65
N LYS A 54 -8.77 1.78 4.77
CA LYS A 54 -9.39 0.89 3.77
C LYS A 54 -8.41 0.47 2.66
N THR A 55 -7.56 1.38 2.22
CA THR A 55 -6.60 1.12 1.14
C THR A 55 -5.28 0.53 1.67
N GLY A 56 -5.00 0.63 2.97
CA GLY A 56 -3.70 0.26 3.54
C GLY A 56 -2.59 1.27 3.27
N ILE A 57 -2.92 2.49 2.83
CA ILE A 57 -1.97 3.60 2.78
C ILE A 57 -1.53 3.93 4.21
N GLY A 58 -0.23 4.12 4.41
CA GLY A 58 0.36 4.25 5.75
C GLY A 58 0.57 2.90 6.44
N GLY A 59 0.81 1.83 5.68
CA GLY A 59 0.85 0.46 6.18
C GLY A 59 1.52 -0.52 5.22
N ILE A 60 1.29 -1.81 5.46
CA ILE A 60 1.69 -2.92 4.58
C ILE A 60 0.41 -3.59 4.10
N ILE A 61 0.29 -3.76 2.79
CA ILE A 61 -0.73 -4.64 2.21
C ILE A 61 -0.13 -6.00 1.86
N ARG A 62 -0.96 -7.03 1.90
CA ARG A 62 -0.66 -8.37 1.43
C ARG A 62 -1.64 -8.75 0.32
N ILE A 63 -1.12 -9.34 -0.76
CA ILE A 63 -1.88 -9.72 -1.96
C ILE A 63 -1.41 -11.10 -2.43
N ASP A 64 -2.33 -11.91 -2.94
CA ASP A 64 -1.98 -13.20 -3.54
C ASP A 64 -1.17 -13.03 -4.83
N ALA A 65 -0.44 -14.05 -5.26
CA ALA A 65 0.43 -14.00 -6.44
C ALA A 65 -0.32 -13.66 -7.75
N ASP A 66 -1.64 -13.85 -7.79
CA ASP A 66 -2.51 -13.50 -8.92
C ASP A 66 -3.16 -12.11 -8.80
N GLY A 67 -2.80 -11.32 -7.78
CA GLY A 67 -3.30 -9.98 -7.55
C GLY A 67 -4.59 -9.89 -6.74
N LYS A 68 -5.17 -11.03 -6.31
CA LYS A 68 -6.43 -11.05 -5.55
C LYS A 68 -6.20 -10.98 -4.03
N ASN A 69 -7.32 -10.94 -3.30
CA ASN A 69 -7.38 -11.05 -1.84
C ASN A 69 -6.48 -10.03 -1.13
N ARG A 70 -6.56 -8.77 -1.56
CA ARG A 70 -5.88 -7.67 -0.90
C ARG A 70 -6.32 -7.56 0.55
N GLU A 71 -5.34 -7.53 1.43
CA GLU A 71 -5.50 -7.38 2.87
C GLU A 71 -4.61 -6.26 3.37
N VAL A 72 -5.10 -5.47 4.32
CA VAL A 72 -4.27 -4.53 5.10
C VAL A 72 -3.64 -5.33 6.23
N TYR A 73 -2.39 -5.74 6.03
CA TYR A 73 -1.67 -6.64 6.93
C TYR A 73 -1.13 -5.92 8.18
N ALA A 74 -0.70 -4.68 8.03
CA ALA A 74 -0.22 -3.84 9.12
C ALA A 74 -0.46 -2.36 8.83
N THR A 75 -0.52 -1.53 9.89
CA THR A 75 -0.70 -0.07 9.80
C THR A 75 0.36 0.65 10.65
N GLY A 76 0.46 1.98 10.50
CA GLY A 76 1.38 2.81 11.29
C GLY A 76 2.72 3.10 10.59
N ILE A 77 2.84 2.82 9.30
CA ILE A 77 4.03 3.15 8.50
C ILE A 77 3.91 4.57 7.95
N ARG A 78 4.94 5.39 8.11
CA ARG A 78 5.01 6.73 7.49
C ARG A 78 5.66 6.67 6.10
N ASN A 79 6.93 6.27 6.07
CA ASN A 79 7.78 6.15 4.88
C ASN A 79 8.87 5.10 5.15
N SER A 80 8.58 3.83 4.87
CA SER A 80 9.59 2.77 4.98
C SER A 80 10.44 2.75 3.72
N VAL A 81 11.76 2.83 3.88
CA VAL A 81 12.77 2.74 2.80
C VAL A 81 13.52 1.42 2.87
#